data_AF-A0ABD6C8X1-F1
#
_entry.id   AF-A0ABD6C8X1-F1
#
_cell.length_a   1.000
_cell.length_b   1.000
_cell.length_c   1.000
_cell.angle_alpha   90.00
_cell.angle_beta   90.00
_cell.angle_gamma   90.00
#
_symmetry.space_group_name_H-M   'P 1'
#
loop_
_entity.id
_entity.type
_entity.pdbx_description
1 polymer ?
#
loop_
_entity_poly.entity_id
_entity_poly.type
_entity_poly.pdbx_seq_one_letter_code
_entity_poly.pdbx_strand_id
1 'polypeptide(L)'
;MIEDVRARYEKLFTALQESERLPLAPSTIARQFFCEKKVALEREVGDIETLATARGSEIHETVADDAEPSDEDEFWAALERGERQVVLESPFLGEVDEFLLGGSPDAVLFEDQRPQLVVEHKTTSRLDYLFKDQRVQAWLYGYILDSLGLETDSLTIAILRHEQSLDPIAAKNLQREVIREYDAWDLGYTELHAEPEAGLHLSEYATADFIDDLEWALGYWRNERDPKPTMKPAKCRSCEYSEVCSASQTEP
;
A
#
# COMPACT_ATOMS: atom_id res chain seq x y z
N MET A 1 -1.76 17.56 18.40
CA MET A 1 -2.89 16.85 19.05
C MET A 1 -3.73 16.19 17.96
N ILE A 2 -4.56 15.18 18.24
CA ILE A 2 -5.38 14.52 17.21
C ILE A 2 -6.30 15.50 16.48
N GLU A 3 -6.77 16.56 17.15
CA GLU A 3 -7.56 17.61 16.48
C GLU A 3 -6.79 18.30 15.34
N ASP A 4 -5.48 18.51 15.49
CA ASP A 4 -4.63 19.10 14.44
C ASP A 4 -4.48 18.15 13.25
N VAL A 5 -4.31 16.86 13.52
CA VAL A 5 -4.22 15.81 12.49
C VAL A 5 -5.52 15.74 11.70
N ARG A 6 -6.67 15.72 12.40
CA ARG A 6 -8.00 15.74 11.78
C ARG A 6 -8.20 16.97 10.92
N ALA A 7 -7.90 18.17 11.43
CA ALA A 7 -8.03 19.41 10.67
C ALA A 7 -7.14 19.40 9.41
N ARG A 8 -5.96 18.79 9.48
CA ARG A 8 -5.10 18.60 8.31
C ARG A 8 -5.69 17.61 7.31
N TYR A 9 -6.19 16.47 7.78
CA TYR A 9 -6.88 15.48 6.97
C TYR A 9 -8.05 16.13 6.19
N GLU A 10 -8.97 16.81 6.88
CA GLU A 10 -10.13 17.47 6.27
C GLU A 10 -9.71 18.52 5.23
N LYS A 11 -8.66 19.29 5.54
CA LYS A 11 -8.10 20.28 4.60
C LYS A 11 -7.55 19.62 3.34
N LEU A 12 -6.83 18.50 3.46
CA LEU A 12 -6.28 17.79 2.29
C LEU A 12 -7.38 17.20 1.41
N PHE A 13 -8.41 16.61 2.01
CA PHE A 13 -9.56 16.10 1.26
C PHE A 13 -10.32 17.22 0.56
N THR A 14 -10.51 18.36 1.22
CA THR A 14 -11.12 19.55 0.60
C THR A 14 -10.27 20.05 -0.57
N ALA A 15 -8.96 20.19 -0.38
CA ALA A 15 -8.04 20.62 -1.44
C ALA A 15 -8.02 19.64 -2.63
N LEU A 16 -8.14 18.34 -2.36
CA LEU A 16 -8.23 17.33 -3.41
C LEU A 16 -9.54 17.45 -4.21
N GLN A 17 -10.67 17.68 -3.54
CA GLN A 17 -11.97 17.88 -4.21
C GLN A 17 -11.99 19.15 -5.10
N GLU A 18 -11.25 20.17 -4.72
CA GLU A 18 -11.11 21.42 -5.48
C GLU A 18 -10.04 21.33 -6.60
N SER A 19 -9.21 20.29 -6.58
CA SER A 19 -8.11 20.09 -7.51
C SER A 19 -8.53 19.27 -8.73
N GLU A 20 -8.07 19.67 -9.91
CA GLU A 20 -8.16 18.83 -11.13
C GLU A 20 -7.11 17.71 -11.15
N ARG A 21 -6.19 17.68 -10.18
CA ARG A 21 -5.11 16.68 -10.08
C ARG A 21 -5.50 15.59 -9.09
N LEU A 22 -5.43 14.34 -9.56
CA LEU A 22 -5.51 13.15 -8.72
C LEU A 22 -4.24 13.02 -7.86
N PRO A 23 -4.36 12.43 -6.65
CA PRO A 23 -3.19 12.15 -5.83
C PRO A 23 -2.37 11.02 -6.47
N LEU A 24 -1.06 11.00 -6.19
CA LEU A 24 -0.19 9.90 -6.59
C LEU A 24 -0.44 8.71 -5.66
N ALA A 25 -0.94 7.62 -6.22
CA ALA A 25 -1.18 6.41 -5.45
C ALA A 25 0.14 5.72 -5.04
N PRO A 26 0.24 5.18 -3.80
CA PRO A 26 1.37 4.35 -3.39
C PRO A 26 1.68 3.21 -4.35
N SER A 27 0.65 2.56 -4.90
CA SER A 27 0.78 1.50 -5.90
C SER A 27 1.42 1.99 -7.21
N THR A 28 1.06 3.20 -7.67
CA THR A 28 1.64 3.84 -8.86
C THR A 28 3.12 4.19 -8.65
N ILE A 29 3.48 4.73 -7.48
CA ILE A 29 4.87 5.02 -7.13
C ILE A 29 5.68 3.73 -7.07
N ALA A 30 5.19 2.74 -6.33
CA ALA A 30 5.81 1.42 -6.19
C ALA A 30 6.06 0.72 -7.54
N ARG A 31 5.11 0.83 -8.47
CA ARG A 31 5.21 0.24 -9.82
C ARG A 31 6.39 0.77 -10.63
N GLN A 32 6.91 1.96 -10.33
CA GLN A 32 8.14 2.47 -10.97
C GLN A 32 9.37 1.61 -10.65
N PHE A 33 9.42 0.97 -9.48
CA PHE A 33 10.46 0.01 -9.10
C PHE A 33 10.25 -1.37 -9.75
N PHE A 34 9.04 -1.65 -10.23
CA PHE A 34 8.82 -2.76 -11.13
C PHE A 34 9.38 -2.44 -12.53
N CYS A 35 8.89 -1.35 -13.13
CA CYS A 35 9.29 -0.78 -14.42
C CYS A 35 8.64 0.61 -14.58
N GLU A 36 9.41 1.71 -14.59
CA GLU A 36 8.89 3.07 -14.78
C GLU A 36 8.29 3.26 -16.19
N LYS A 37 8.84 2.59 -17.22
CA LYS A 37 8.25 2.58 -18.58
C LYS A 37 6.85 1.96 -18.62
N LYS A 38 6.52 1.02 -17.73
CA LYS A 38 5.16 0.47 -17.60
C LYS A 38 4.19 1.55 -17.13
N VAL A 39 4.56 2.30 -16.09
CA VAL A 39 3.75 3.42 -15.56
C VAL A 39 3.52 4.48 -16.65
N ALA A 40 4.54 4.78 -17.46
CA ALA A 40 4.38 5.72 -18.57
C ALA A 40 3.41 5.22 -19.64
N LEU A 41 3.45 3.92 -19.99
CA LEU A 41 2.56 3.32 -20.98
C LEU A 41 1.12 3.28 -20.48
N GLU A 42 0.88 2.92 -19.23
CA GLU A 42 -0.45 2.95 -18.60
C GLU A 42 -1.11 4.34 -18.70
N ARG A 43 -0.33 5.41 -18.52
CA ARG A 43 -0.80 6.79 -18.70
C ARG A 43 -1.08 7.16 -20.16
N GLU A 44 -0.38 6.54 -21.10
CA GLU A 44 -0.49 6.82 -22.54
C GLU A 44 -1.63 6.04 -23.20
N VAL A 45 -1.76 4.75 -22.89
CA VAL A 45 -2.68 3.82 -23.57
C VAL A 45 -3.85 3.36 -22.68
N GLY A 46 -3.81 3.66 -21.39
CA GLY A 46 -4.79 3.20 -20.39
C GLY A 46 -4.36 1.95 -19.62
N ASP A 47 -5.09 1.64 -18.56
CA ASP A 47 -4.90 0.43 -17.75
C ASP A 47 -5.39 -0.81 -18.51
N ILE A 48 -4.65 -1.91 -18.37
CA ILE A 48 -5.00 -3.22 -18.95
C ILE A 48 -5.20 -4.20 -17.80
N GLU A 49 -6.47 -4.48 -17.49
CA GLU A 49 -6.82 -5.40 -16.43
C GLU A 49 -6.29 -6.82 -16.73
N THR A 50 -5.69 -7.45 -15.72
CA THR A 50 -5.21 -8.83 -15.79
C THR A 50 -6.00 -9.72 -14.83
N LEU A 51 -6.08 -11.02 -15.12
CA LEU A 51 -6.74 -11.99 -14.23
C LEU A 51 -6.13 -12.03 -12.83
N ALA A 52 -4.83 -11.77 -12.71
CA ALA A 52 -4.15 -11.72 -11.41
C ALA A 52 -4.58 -10.48 -10.60
N THR A 53 -4.73 -9.33 -11.26
CA THR A 53 -5.23 -8.09 -10.64
C THR A 53 -6.68 -8.26 -10.20
N ALA A 54 -7.55 -8.76 -11.08
CA ALA A 54 -8.97 -8.94 -10.77
C ALA A 54 -9.21 -9.85 -9.55
N ARG A 55 -8.48 -10.97 -9.46
CA ARG A 55 -8.55 -11.87 -8.29
C ARG A 55 -7.99 -11.26 -7.02
N GLY A 56 -6.94 -10.43 -7.14
CA GLY A 56 -6.43 -9.66 -6.00
C GLY A 56 -7.52 -8.76 -5.43
N SER A 57 -8.21 -8.00 -6.30
CA SER A 57 -9.30 -7.11 -5.90
C SER A 57 -10.46 -7.83 -5.21
N GLU A 58 -10.84 -9.02 -5.68
CA GLU A 58 -11.90 -9.85 -5.05
C GLU A 58 -11.55 -10.23 -3.60
N ILE A 59 -10.27 -10.48 -3.31
CA ILE A 59 -9.79 -10.77 -1.95
C ILE A 59 -9.92 -9.52 -1.07
N HIS A 60 -9.47 -8.35 -1.55
CA HIS A 60 -9.59 -7.09 -0.80
C HIS A 60 -11.05 -6.77 -0.46
N GLU A 61 -11.96 -6.93 -1.43
CA GLU A 61 -13.40 -6.74 -1.24
C GLU A 61 -13.94 -7.69 -0.15
N THR A 62 -13.62 -8.99 -0.23
CA THR A 62 -14.12 -9.97 0.75
C THR A 62 -13.56 -9.74 2.17
N VAL A 63 -12.31 -9.27 2.28
CA VAL A 63 -11.70 -8.90 3.56
C VAL A 63 -12.47 -7.75 4.20
N ALA A 64 -12.92 -6.78 3.40
CA ALA A 64 -13.71 -5.64 3.84
C ALA A 64 -15.21 -5.93 4.03
N ASP A 65 -15.77 -7.03 3.51
CA ASP A 65 -17.22 -7.30 3.49
C ASP A 65 -17.96 -7.27 4.86
N ASP A 66 -17.26 -7.57 5.96
CA ASP A 66 -17.88 -7.55 7.30
C ASP A 66 -17.69 -6.19 8.00
N ALA A 67 -17.03 -5.23 7.35
CA ALA A 67 -16.80 -3.92 7.91
C ALA A 67 -18.11 -3.14 7.95
N GLU A 68 -18.45 -2.57 9.10
CA GLU A 68 -19.54 -1.62 9.19
C GLU A 68 -19.03 -0.26 8.69
N PRO A 69 -19.72 0.40 7.75
CA PRO A 69 -19.39 1.78 7.38
C PRO A 69 -19.42 2.64 8.64
N SER A 70 -18.26 3.12 9.06
CA SER A 70 -18.14 4.02 10.20
C SER A 70 -18.36 5.46 9.76
N ASP A 71 -19.06 6.23 10.59
CA ASP A 71 -19.10 7.68 10.43
C ASP A 71 -17.71 8.28 10.73
N GLU A 72 -17.26 9.23 9.90
CA GLU A 72 -15.93 9.81 10.05
C GLU A 72 -15.78 10.56 11.39
N ASP A 73 -16.83 11.24 11.86
CA ASP A 73 -16.80 11.93 13.15
C ASP A 73 -16.69 10.92 14.31
N GLU A 74 -17.36 9.77 14.19
CA GLU A 74 -17.27 8.69 15.17
C GLU A 74 -15.86 8.10 15.24
N PHE A 75 -15.22 7.84 14.09
CA PHE A 75 -13.83 7.38 14.03
C PHE A 75 -12.89 8.36 14.73
N TRP A 76 -12.93 9.65 14.36
CA TRP A 76 -12.05 10.64 14.97
C TRP A 76 -12.31 10.80 16.47
N ALA A 77 -13.57 10.80 16.90
CA ALA A 77 -13.90 10.88 18.31
C ALA A 77 -13.41 9.64 19.09
N ALA A 78 -13.46 8.46 18.50
CA ALA A 78 -12.92 7.24 19.10
C ALA A 78 -11.39 7.29 19.18
N LEU A 79 -10.74 7.75 18.11
CA LEU A 79 -9.30 7.95 18.08
C LEU A 79 -8.85 8.94 19.16
N GLU A 80 -9.51 10.09 19.30
CA GLU A 80 -9.26 11.10 20.36
C GLU A 80 -9.37 10.51 21.77
N ARG A 81 -10.31 9.58 21.98
CA ARG A 81 -10.47 8.86 23.26
C ARG A 81 -9.39 7.80 23.51
N GLY A 82 -8.52 7.54 22.53
CA GLY A 82 -7.50 6.50 22.59
C GLY A 82 -8.06 5.09 22.43
N GLU A 83 -9.27 4.95 21.89
CA GLU A 83 -9.89 3.64 21.70
C GLU A 83 -9.16 2.85 20.61
N ARG A 84 -9.09 1.53 20.78
CA ARG A 84 -8.59 0.64 19.73
C ARG A 84 -9.53 0.67 18.53
N GLN A 85 -9.03 1.11 17.38
CA GLN A 85 -9.78 1.18 16.13
C GLN A 85 -9.05 0.40 15.04
N VAL A 86 -9.80 -0.37 14.25
CA VAL A 86 -9.28 -1.00 13.03
C VAL A 86 -10.09 -0.44 11.87
N VAL A 87 -9.43 0.26 10.97
CA VAL A 87 -10.05 0.79 9.75
C VAL A 87 -9.58 -0.04 8.56
N LEU A 88 -10.50 -0.37 7.67
CA LEU A 88 -10.27 -1.24 6.52
C LEU A 88 -10.49 -0.43 5.24
N GLU A 89 -9.62 -0.59 4.25
CA GLU A 89 -9.72 0.05 2.93
C GLU A 89 -9.99 1.58 2.97
N SER A 90 -9.60 2.22 4.08
CA SER A 90 -9.96 3.61 4.37
C SER A 90 -8.96 4.56 3.70
N PRO A 91 -9.44 5.59 2.97
CA PRO A 91 -8.55 6.46 2.22
C PRO A 91 -7.79 7.38 3.14
N PHE A 92 -6.47 7.48 2.93
CA PHE A 92 -5.63 8.47 3.56
C PHE A 92 -4.95 9.34 2.51
N LEU A 93 -4.73 10.61 2.87
CA LEU A 93 -3.99 11.58 2.05
C LEU A 93 -2.80 12.11 2.83
N GLY A 94 -1.67 12.27 2.14
CA GLY A 94 -0.44 12.81 2.70
C GLY A 94 0.21 13.80 1.74
N GLU A 95 1.10 14.64 2.27
CA GLU A 95 1.86 15.60 1.46
C GLU A 95 3.30 15.12 1.27
N VAL A 96 3.81 15.23 0.04
CA VAL A 96 5.23 15.09 -0.26
C VAL A 96 5.63 16.14 -1.29
N ASP A 97 6.50 17.06 -0.88
CA ASP A 97 6.91 18.22 -1.68
C ASP A 97 5.70 18.94 -2.32
N GLU A 98 5.60 18.96 -3.66
CA GLU A 98 4.51 19.55 -4.42
C GLU A 98 3.36 18.58 -4.77
N PHE A 99 3.42 17.34 -4.29
CA PHE A 99 2.49 16.27 -4.61
C PHE A 99 1.62 15.89 -3.40
N LEU A 100 0.40 15.43 -3.70
CA LEU A 100 -0.42 14.69 -2.76
C LEU A 100 -0.20 13.20 -3.00
N LEU A 101 0.09 12.46 -1.93
CA LEU A 101 0.01 11.01 -1.91
C LEU A 101 -1.37 10.60 -1.42
N GLY A 102 -1.96 9.57 -2.00
CA GLY A 102 -3.28 9.13 -1.60
C GLY A 102 -3.58 7.69 -1.94
N GLY A 103 -4.12 6.96 -0.98
CA GLY A 103 -4.51 5.56 -1.18
C GLY A 103 -5.15 4.96 0.06
N SER A 104 -5.63 3.73 -0.10
CA SER A 104 -6.25 2.94 0.95
C SER A 104 -5.33 1.74 1.24
N PRO A 105 -4.70 1.66 2.41
CA PRO A 105 -4.15 0.39 2.88
C PRO A 105 -5.28 -0.58 3.20
N ASP A 106 -5.01 -1.88 3.15
CA ASP A 106 -6.03 -2.90 3.42
C ASP A 106 -6.54 -2.81 4.86
N ALA A 107 -5.64 -2.53 5.81
CA ALA A 107 -6.01 -2.19 7.17
C ALA A 107 -5.03 -1.25 7.86
N VAL A 108 -5.53 -0.46 8.81
CA VAL A 108 -4.72 0.24 9.80
C VAL A 108 -5.29 -0.01 11.20
N LEU A 109 -4.44 -0.44 12.12
CA LEU A 109 -4.74 -0.53 13.55
C LEU A 109 -4.28 0.75 14.23
N PHE A 110 -5.18 1.38 14.97
CA PHE A 110 -4.91 2.47 15.89
C PHE A 110 -5.13 2.04 17.33
N GLU A 111 -4.20 2.38 18.22
CA GLU A 111 -4.32 2.24 19.69
C GLU A 111 -3.65 3.44 20.35
N ASP A 112 -4.22 3.93 21.45
CA ASP A 112 -3.69 5.07 22.23
C ASP A 112 -3.39 6.31 21.36
N GLN A 113 -4.31 6.66 20.45
CA GLN A 113 -4.19 7.78 19.50
C GLN A 113 -3.11 7.61 18.41
N ARG A 114 -2.49 6.43 18.28
CA ARG A 114 -1.37 6.21 17.35
C ARG A 114 -1.64 5.05 16.39
N PRO A 115 -1.19 5.13 15.13
CA PRO A 115 -1.18 3.97 14.26
C PRO A 115 -0.11 2.98 14.75
N GLN A 116 -0.52 1.74 15.02
CA GLN A 116 0.36 0.66 15.49
C GLN A 116 0.74 -0.30 14.35
N LEU A 117 -0.18 -0.53 13.42
CA LEU A 117 0.02 -1.48 12.33
C LEU A 117 -0.62 -0.98 11.04
N VAL A 118 0.12 -1.04 9.94
CA VAL A 118 -0.44 -1.00 8.57
C VAL A 118 -0.36 -2.41 8.00
N VAL A 119 -1.46 -2.91 7.42
CA VAL A 119 -1.51 -4.22 6.76
C VAL A 119 -1.69 -4.04 5.25
N GLU A 120 -0.94 -4.83 4.49
CA GLU A 120 -1.05 -4.94 3.03
C GLU A 120 -1.01 -6.41 2.59
N HIS A 121 -1.97 -6.83 1.77
CA HIS A 121 -2.05 -8.14 1.17
C HIS A 121 -1.32 -8.18 -0.17
N LYS A 122 -0.59 -9.29 -0.40
CA LYS A 122 0.00 -9.60 -1.70
C LYS A 122 -0.16 -11.06 -2.05
N THR A 123 -0.81 -11.32 -3.18
CA THR A 123 -0.81 -12.66 -3.75
C THR A 123 0.52 -12.97 -4.44
N THR A 124 1.08 -14.16 -4.21
CA THR A 124 2.38 -14.55 -4.76
C THR A 124 2.59 -16.05 -4.72
N SER A 125 3.51 -16.56 -5.54
CA SER A 125 4.02 -17.94 -5.43
C SER A 125 5.31 -18.06 -4.61
N ARG A 126 5.83 -16.95 -4.08
CA ARG A 126 7.07 -16.93 -3.30
C ARG A 126 6.90 -16.11 -2.04
N LEU A 127 6.50 -16.78 -0.95
CA LEU A 127 6.11 -16.17 0.31
C LEU A 127 7.28 -15.52 1.07
N ASP A 128 8.46 -16.14 1.04
CA ASP A 128 9.66 -15.76 1.81
C ASP A 128 10.40 -14.51 1.28
N TYR A 129 10.07 -14.04 0.07
CA TYR A 129 10.84 -13.01 -0.61
C TYR A 129 10.01 -11.80 -1.00
N LEU A 130 10.26 -10.68 -0.34
CA LEU A 130 9.53 -9.45 -0.56
C LEU A 130 10.19 -8.57 -1.64
N PHE A 131 9.43 -8.20 -2.66
CA PHE A 131 9.94 -7.36 -3.74
C PHE A 131 10.05 -5.88 -3.30
N LYS A 132 10.98 -5.14 -3.92
CA LYS A 132 11.21 -3.72 -3.58
C LYS A 132 9.95 -2.87 -3.77
N ASP A 133 9.22 -3.06 -4.86
CA ASP A 133 7.95 -2.40 -5.12
C ASP A 133 6.92 -2.65 -4.02
N GLN A 134 6.82 -3.88 -3.51
CA GLN A 134 5.90 -4.21 -2.41
C GLN A 134 6.31 -3.52 -1.09
N ARG A 135 7.62 -3.50 -0.78
CA ARG A 135 8.14 -2.79 0.39
C ARG A 135 7.85 -1.29 0.32
N VAL A 136 8.14 -0.67 -0.82
CA VAL A 136 7.91 0.76 -1.04
C VAL A 136 6.42 1.09 -0.95
N GLN A 137 5.54 0.28 -1.56
CA GLN A 137 4.10 0.52 -1.48
C GLN A 137 3.61 0.56 -0.02
N ALA A 138 3.95 -0.46 0.77
CA ALA A 138 3.50 -0.55 2.16
C ALA A 138 4.13 0.55 3.03
N TRP A 139 5.41 0.86 2.82
CA TRP A 139 6.09 1.96 3.50
C TRP A 139 5.44 3.33 3.20
N LEU A 140 4.96 3.56 1.97
CA LEU A 140 4.31 4.81 1.60
C LEU A 140 3.01 5.05 2.38
N TYR A 141 2.30 4.00 2.81
CA TYR A 141 1.15 4.18 3.71
C TYR A 141 1.59 4.67 5.09
N GLY A 142 2.68 4.11 5.64
CA GLY A 142 3.31 4.66 6.86
C GLY A 142 3.73 6.12 6.67
N TYR A 143 4.32 6.46 5.53
CA TYR A 143 4.68 7.84 5.19
C TYR A 143 3.47 8.77 5.09
N ILE A 144 2.35 8.31 4.52
CA ILE A 144 1.11 9.09 4.47
C ILE A 144 0.64 9.44 5.89
N LEU A 145 0.59 8.44 6.79
CA LEU A 145 0.19 8.63 8.18
C LEU A 145 1.14 9.57 8.93
N ASP A 146 2.46 9.41 8.75
CA ASP A 146 3.49 10.29 9.31
C ASP A 146 3.34 11.73 8.81
N SER A 147 3.11 11.92 7.51
CA SER A 147 2.93 13.23 6.88
C SER A 147 1.67 13.97 7.35
N LEU A 148 0.63 13.23 7.77
CA LEU A 148 -0.57 13.79 8.39
C LEU A 148 -0.28 14.37 9.79
N GLY A 149 0.83 13.97 10.41
CA GLY A 149 1.23 14.37 11.76
C GLY A 149 0.83 13.37 12.85
N LEU A 150 0.49 12.14 12.48
CA LEU A 150 0.34 11.04 13.44
C LEU A 150 1.70 10.65 14.01
N GLU A 151 1.74 10.23 15.27
CA GLU A 151 2.96 9.71 15.89
C GLU A 151 3.19 8.27 15.41
N THR A 152 4.21 8.06 14.57
CA THR A 152 4.51 6.79 13.89
C THR A 152 5.77 6.10 14.43
N ASP A 153 6.27 6.51 15.59
CA ASP A 153 7.50 6.01 16.22
C ASP A 153 7.47 4.52 16.58
N SER A 154 6.27 3.96 16.79
CA SER A 154 6.03 2.53 17.03
C SER A 154 5.31 1.82 15.89
N LEU A 155 5.13 2.48 14.74
CA LEU A 155 4.35 1.92 13.64
C LEU A 155 5.07 0.70 13.04
N THR A 156 4.35 -0.41 12.95
CA THR A 156 4.78 -1.62 12.25
C THR A 156 4.09 -1.74 10.88
N ILE A 157 4.83 -2.19 9.88
CA ILE A 157 4.31 -2.53 8.55
C ILE A 157 4.22 -4.06 8.45
N ALA A 158 3.01 -4.57 8.22
CA ALA A 158 2.71 -5.96 7.95
C ALA A 158 2.38 -6.16 6.47
N ILE A 159 3.14 -7.03 5.80
CA ILE A 159 2.78 -7.48 4.46
C ILE A 159 2.41 -8.96 4.54
N LEU A 160 1.11 -9.21 4.46
CA LEU A 160 0.53 -10.55 4.47
C LEU A 160 0.53 -11.11 3.06
N ARG A 161 1.21 -12.24 2.88
CA ARG A 161 1.43 -12.85 1.59
C ARG A 161 0.83 -14.23 1.57
N HIS A 162 0.19 -14.57 0.46
CA HIS A 162 -0.42 -15.88 0.31
C HIS A 162 -0.51 -16.26 -1.16
N GLU A 163 -0.73 -17.54 -1.43
CA GLU A 163 -0.99 -17.98 -2.79
C GLU A 163 -2.32 -17.42 -3.32
N GLN A 164 -2.43 -17.27 -4.65
CA GLN A 164 -3.67 -16.87 -5.32
C GLN A 164 -4.80 -17.89 -5.14
N SER A 165 -4.47 -19.11 -4.72
CA SER A 165 -5.41 -20.20 -4.43
C SER A 165 -6.07 -20.05 -3.05
N LEU A 166 -5.57 -19.16 -2.18
CA LEU A 166 -6.12 -18.96 -0.85
C LEU A 166 -7.55 -18.44 -0.95
N ASP A 167 -8.43 -19.11 -0.22
CA ASP A 167 -9.82 -18.72 -0.08
C ASP A 167 -9.93 -17.32 0.57
N PRO A 168 -10.76 -16.40 0.04
CA PRO A 168 -10.88 -15.05 0.60
C PRO A 168 -11.30 -14.99 2.08
N ILE A 169 -12.11 -15.94 2.56
CA ILE A 169 -12.49 -16.02 3.98
C ILE A 169 -11.28 -16.43 4.83
N ALA A 170 -10.44 -17.34 4.32
CA ALA A 170 -9.20 -17.70 4.98
C ALA A 170 -8.22 -16.51 5.04
N ALA A 171 -8.08 -15.75 3.94
CA ALA A 171 -7.28 -14.52 3.92
C ALA A 171 -7.75 -13.49 4.97
N LYS A 172 -9.08 -13.28 5.06
CA LYS A 172 -9.71 -12.41 6.07
C LYS A 172 -9.43 -12.87 7.50
N ASN A 173 -9.53 -14.17 7.77
CA ASN A 173 -9.26 -14.72 9.10
C ASN A 173 -7.79 -14.53 9.50
N LEU A 174 -6.86 -14.73 8.55
CA LEU A 174 -5.44 -14.48 8.78
C LEU A 174 -5.18 -13.00 9.09
N GLN A 175 -5.77 -12.08 8.33
CA GLN A 175 -5.63 -10.65 8.63
C GLN A 175 -6.13 -10.32 10.05
N ARG A 176 -7.29 -10.86 10.45
CA ARG A 176 -7.85 -10.66 11.79
C ARG A 176 -6.92 -11.20 12.88
N GLU A 177 -6.29 -12.35 12.65
CA GLU A 177 -5.31 -12.94 13.56
C GLU A 177 -4.07 -12.05 13.69
N VAL A 178 -3.50 -11.62 12.56
CA VAL A 178 -2.33 -10.72 12.52
C VAL A 178 -2.63 -9.40 13.25
N ILE A 179 -3.78 -8.77 13.00
CA ILE A 179 -4.16 -7.52 13.67
C ILE A 179 -4.40 -7.74 15.17
N ARG A 180 -5.04 -8.86 15.54
CA ARG A 180 -5.38 -9.15 16.94
C ARG A 180 -4.13 -9.34 17.79
N GLU A 181 -3.13 -10.03 17.26
CA GLU A 181 -1.93 -10.47 17.96
C GLU A 181 -0.66 -9.76 17.47
N TYR A 182 -0.80 -8.56 16.90
CA TYR A 182 0.29 -7.85 16.21
C TYR A 182 1.55 -7.67 17.08
N ASP A 183 1.38 -7.52 18.39
CA ASP A 183 2.42 -7.32 19.40
C ASP A 183 3.13 -8.63 19.81
N ALA A 184 2.56 -9.79 19.45
CA ALA A 184 3.13 -11.10 19.73
C ALA A 184 4.07 -11.62 18.63
N TRP A 185 4.05 -11.00 17.45
CA TRP A 185 4.87 -11.42 16.31
C TRP A 185 6.24 -10.77 16.32
N ASP A 186 7.27 -11.57 16.02
CA ASP A 186 8.64 -11.06 15.82
C ASP A 186 8.77 -10.35 14.47
N LEU A 187 9.63 -9.34 14.41
CA LEU A 187 10.02 -8.68 13.16
C LEU A 187 10.73 -9.68 12.21
N GLY A 188 10.53 -9.48 10.91
CA GLY A 188 11.09 -10.32 9.86
C GLY A 188 10.03 -11.17 9.17
N TYR A 189 10.43 -12.33 8.66
CA TYR A 189 9.55 -13.25 7.95
C TYR A 189 9.09 -14.37 8.88
N THR A 190 7.77 -14.57 8.93
CA THR A 190 7.13 -15.68 9.62
C THR A 190 6.27 -16.45 8.64
N GLU A 191 6.50 -17.76 8.56
CA GLU A 191 5.62 -18.67 7.82
C GLU A 191 4.34 -18.89 8.65
N LEU A 192 3.19 -18.64 8.04
CA LEU A 192 1.89 -18.86 8.67
C LEU A 192 1.35 -20.21 8.20
N HIS A 193 1.00 -21.08 9.14
CA HIS A 193 0.44 -22.40 8.84
C HIS A 193 -1.04 -22.30 8.45
N ALA A 194 -1.31 -21.72 7.28
CA ALA A 194 -2.59 -21.85 6.59
C ALA A 194 -2.43 -22.84 5.43
N GLU A 195 -3.46 -23.66 5.17
CA GLU A 195 -3.57 -24.33 3.87
C GLU A 195 -4.58 -23.55 3.02
N PRO A 196 -4.18 -22.98 1.86
CA PRO A 196 -2.82 -22.87 1.30
C PRO A 196 -1.90 -21.89 2.04
N GLU A 197 -0.60 -22.07 1.79
CA GLU A 197 0.49 -21.41 2.52
C GLU A 197 0.37 -19.88 2.51
N ALA A 198 0.63 -19.29 3.68
CA ALA A 198 0.71 -17.86 3.87
C ALA A 198 2.02 -17.48 4.60
N GLY A 199 2.41 -16.23 4.50
CA GLY A 199 3.62 -15.70 5.11
C GLY A 199 3.44 -14.25 5.48
N LEU A 200 3.96 -13.88 6.65
CA LEU A 200 3.90 -12.54 7.19
C LEU A 200 5.30 -11.93 7.15
N HIS A 201 5.41 -10.73 6.57
CA HIS A 201 6.60 -9.90 6.69
C HIS A 201 6.29 -8.73 7.61
N LEU A 202 7.01 -8.62 8.72
CA LEU A 202 6.92 -7.50 9.66
C LEU A 202 8.21 -6.67 9.65
N SER A 203 8.05 -5.35 9.60
CA SER A 203 9.14 -4.40 9.74
C SER A 203 8.66 -3.14 10.45
N GLU A 204 9.51 -2.54 11.26
CA GLU A 204 9.27 -1.20 11.80
C GLU A 204 9.23 -0.18 10.66
N TYR A 205 8.32 0.79 10.77
CA TYR A 205 8.31 1.95 9.90
C TYR A 205 9.37 2.94 10.36
N ALA A 206 10.19 3.40 9.42
CA ALA A 206 11.05 4.56 9.62
C ALA A 206 11.01 5.45 8.38
N THR A 207 10.78 6.75 8.58
CA THR A 207 10.74 7.75 7.49
C THR A 207 12.03 7.75 6.66
N ALA A 208 13.16 7.33 7.23
CA ALA A 208 14.44 7.32 6.52
C ALA A 208 14.63 6.15 5.53
N ASP A 209 13.87 5.05 5.64
CA ASP A 209 14.19 3.80 4.94
C ASP A 209 14.06 3.86 3.42
N PHE A 210 13.12 4.66 2.91
CA PHE A 210 12.80 4.76 1.48
C PHE A 210 12.64 6.19 0.99
N ILE A 211 13.12 7.18 1.73
CA ILE A 211 12.99 8.59 1.32
C ILE A 211 13.71 8.86 -0.01
N ASP A 212 14.93 8.34 -0.19
CA ASP A 212 15.69 8.45 -1.45
C ASP A 212 14.96 7.76 -2.61
N ASP A 213 14.25 6.68 -2.32
CA ASP A 213 13.45 5.95 -3.31
C ASP A 213 12.21 6.77 -3.72
N LEU A 214 11.53 7.40 -2.76
CA LEU A 214 10.43 8.32 -3.02
C LEU A 214 10.91 9.53 -3.83
N GLU A 215 11.99 10.20 -3.43
CA GLU A 215 12.57 11.32 -4.18
C GLU A 215 12.95 10.93 -5.60
N TRP A 216 13.60 9.76 -5.76
CA TRP A 216 13.89 9.21 -7.07
C TRP A 216 12.60 9.08 -7.87
N ALA A 217 11.57 8.41 -7.34
CA ALA A 217 10.29 8.20 -8.03
C ALA A 217 9.59 9.52 -8.40
N LEU A 218 9.64 10.54 -7.54
CA LEU A 218 9.06 11.86 -7.82
C LEU A 218 9.75 12.59 -8.97
N GLY A 219 11.04 12.36 -9.20
CA GLY A 219 11.74 12.97 -10.34
C GLY A 219 11.13 12.61 -11.72
N TYR A 220 10.47 11.46 -11.86
CA TYR A 220 9.69 11.15 -13.07
C TYR A 220 8.47 12.07 -13.20
N TRP A 221 7.74 12.27 -12.12
CA TRP A 221 6.56 13.14 -12.09
C TRP A 221 6.90 14.62 -12.27
N ARG A 222 8.12 15.02 -11.89
CA ARG A 222 8.70 16.34 -12.17
C ARG A 222 9.20 16.51 -13.61
N ASN A 223 9.18 15.46 -14.42
CA ASN A 223 9.76 15.42 -15.77
C ASN A 223 11.28 15.70 -15.78
N GLU A 224 11.99 15.30 -14.73
CA GLU A 224 13.46 15.45 -14.64
C GLU A 224 14.20 14.40 -15.47
N ARG A 225 13.49 13.35 -15.92
CA ARG A 225 14.02 12.26 -16.73
C ARG A 225 12.94 11.61 -17.59
N ASP A 226 13.40 10.92 -18.64
CA ASP A 226 12.58 9.97 -19.39
C ASP A 226 12.31 8.68 -18.57
N PRO A 227 11.17 8.00 -18.81
CA PRO A 227 10.81 6.79 -18.09
C PRO A 227 11.77 5.63 -18.39
N LYS A 228 12.29 5.01 -17.34
CA LYS A 228 13.28 3.92 -17.42
C LYS A 228 12.63 2.53 -17.53
N PRO A 229 12.97 1.73 -18.55
CA PRO A 229 12.51 0.35 -18.61
C PRO A 229 13.25 -0.53 -17.60
N THR A 230 12.63 -1.64 -17.21
CA THR A 230 13.32 -2.69 -16.47
C THR A 230 14.35 -3.41 -17.34
N MET A 231 15.44 -3.87 -16.71
CA MET A 231 16.48 -4.69 -17.36
C MET A 231 16.27 -6.19 -17.14
N LYS A 232 15.12 -6.60 -16.57
CA LYS A 232 14.81 -8.01 -16.27
C LYS A 232 13.87 -8.59 -17.33
N PRO A 233 14.34 -9.46 -18.26
CA PRO A 233 13.50 -10.04 -19.31
C PRO A 233 12.25 -10.75 -18.78
N ALA A 234 12.36 -11.42 -17.63
CA ALA A 234 11.23 -12.08 -16.99
C ALA A 234 10.08 -11.11 -16.64
N LYS A 235 10.39 -9.87 -16.22
CA LYS A 235 9.38 -8.84 -15.96
C LYS A 235 8.74 -8.34 -17.26
N CYS A 236 9.50 -8.27 -18.36
CA CYS A 236 8.96 -7.91 -19.68
C CYS A 236 8.00 -8.97 -20.20
N ARG A 237 8.33 -10.26 -20.04
CA ARG A 237 7.49 -11.39 -20.50
C ARG A 237 6.13 -11.47 -19.81
N SER A 238 6.05 -11.05 -18.54
CA SER A 238 4.80 -11.03 -17.78
C SER A 238 4.08 -9.67 -17.82
N CYS A 239 4.57 -8.71 -18.61
CA CYS A 239 4.00 -7.37 -18.69
C CYS A 239 2.85 -7.34 -19.70
N GLU A 240 1.71 -6.81 -19.27
CA GLU A 240 0.51 -6.60 -20.06
C GLU A 240 0.72 -5.60 -21.23
N TYR A 241 1.76 -4.75 -21.13
CA TYR A 241 2.14 -3.82 -22.20
C TYR A 241 3.23 -4.36 -23.15
N SER A 242 3.56 -5.65 -23.05
CA SER A 242 4.69 -6.24 -23.81
C SER A 242 4.56 -6.12 -25.33
N GLU A 243 3.33 -6.07 -25.86
CA GLU A 243 3.07 -5.93 -27.31
C GLU A 243 3.28 -4.51 -27.85
N VAL A 244 3.13 -3.49 -27.00
CA VAL A 244 3.23 -2.07 -27.39
C VAL A 244 4.50 -1.39 -26.85
N CYS A 245 5.22 -2.04 -25.94
CA CYS A 245 6.43 -1.51 -25.33
C CYS A 245 7.64 -1.68 -26.24
N SER A 246 8.21 -0.58 -26.73
CA SER A 246 9.44 -0.59 -27.55
C SER A 246 10.69 -1.10 -26.82
N ALA A 247 10.67 -1.15 -25.49
CA ALA A 247 11.74 -1.67 -24.64
C ALA A 247 11.49 -3.12 -24.18
N SER A 248 10.49 -3.80 -24.73
CA SER A 248 10.15 -5.17 -24.38
C SER A 248 11.30 -6.11 -24.73
N GLN A 249 11.84 -6.79 -23.72
CA GLN A 249 12.92 -7.78 -23.87
C GLN A 249 12.32 -9.19 -23.76
N THR A 250 11.46 -9.56 -24.70
CA THR A 250 10.71 -10.84 -24.69
C THR A 250 11.48 -12.03 -25.25
N GLU A 251 12.73 -11.85 -25.70
CA GLU A 251 13.53 -12.96 -26.25
C GLU A 251 13.93 -13.99 -25.16
N PRO A 252 14.01 -15.28 -25.52
CA PRO A 252 14.31 -16.40 -24.61
C PRO A 252 15.75 -16.39 -24.05
#